data_AF-D8FZI0-F1
#
_entry.id   AF-D8FZI0-F1
#
_cell.length_a   1.000
_cell.length_b   1.000
_cell.length_c   1.000
_cell.angle_alpha   90.00
_cell.angle_beta   90.00
_cell.angle_gamma   90.00
#
_symmetry.space_group_name_H-M   'P 1'
#
loop_
_entity.id
_entity.type
_entity.pdbx_description
1 polymer ?
#
loop_
_entity_poly.entity_id
_entity_poly.type
_entity_poly.pdbx_seq_one_letter_code
_entity_poly.pdbx_strand_id
1 'polypeptide(L)'
;MDTSLIGLEVVELLSRISGQRLRPQDVTPLVVFLTALISILRGVIIIDKTVAVEEEERLQKTLKAFVNAERDHLQLIQRILKGVAKQQVYFNPSELVTLTALFSDSEKLLLIAFGYEMSAADGDFDLREQMYLQSIGHRLGIDYRHTTVLDTVFAKEGTIDPDALAEVQSLLDPAEFEAHNPVFAKAAKHLASLLQSKGNS
;
A
#
# COMPACT_ATOMS: atom_id res chain seq x y z
N MET A 1 -7.25 -8.38 8.48
CA MET A 1 -8.14 -7.46 9.21
C MET A 1 -9.48 -8.10 9.64
N ASP A 2 -9.94 -7.84 10.87
CA ASP A 2 -11.31 -8.17 11.35
C ASP A 2 -12.27 -6.99 11.11
N THR A 3 -13.31 -7.20 10.31
CA THR A 3 -14.27 -6.15 9.92
C THR A 3 -15.23 -5.73 11.03
N SER A 4 -15.42 -6.57 12.05
CA SER A 4 -16.26 -6.26 13.20
C SER A 4 -15.68 -5.15 14.08
N LEU A 5 -14.39 -4.87 13.91
CA LEU A 5 -13.63 -3.86 14.65
C LEU A 5 -13.47 -2.54 13.89
N ILE A 6 -14.04 -2.41 12.68
CA ILE A 6 -13.99 -1.15 11.92
C ILE A 6 -14.71 -0.06 12.71
N GLY A 7 -13.92 0.78 13.35
CA GLY A 7 -14.40 1.87 14.19
C GLY A 7 -15.10 2.96 13.38
N LEU A 8 -15.94 3.73 14.09
CA LEU A 8 -16.65 4.89 13.52
C LEU A 8 -15.68 5.86 12.81
N GLU A 9 -14.47 6.02 13.35
CA GLU A 9 -13.43 6.89 12.81
C GLU A 9 -13.02 6.51 11.37
N VAL A 10 -12.88 5.22 11.07
CA VAL A 10 -12.55 4.75 9.71
C VAL A 10 -13.71 4.99 8.76
N VAL A 11 -14.95 4.77 9.21
CA VAL A 11 -16.17 5.00 8.41
C VAL A 11 -16.33 6.50 8.10
N GLU A 12 -16.10 7.36 9.08
CA GLU A 12 -16.15 8.82 8.93
C GLU A 12 -15.05 9.31 7.97
N LEU A 13 -13.83 8.81 8.14
CA LEU A 13 -12.70 9.13 7.27
C LEU A 13 -12.99 8.74 5.82
N LEU A 14 -13.45 7.50 5.58
CA LEU A 14 -13.81 7.04 4.24
C LEU A 14 -15.01 7.79 3.66
N SER A 15 -15.99 8.18 4.49
CA SER A 15 -17.11 8.99 4.05
C SER A 15 -16.67 10.36 3.57
N ARG A 16 -15.76 11.00 4.34
CA ARG A 16 -15.17 12.28 3.98
C ARG A 16 -14.33 12.17 2.71
N ILE A 17 -13.46 11.16 2.60
CA ILE A 17 -12.60 10.94 1.42
C ILE A 17 -13.47 10.70 0.18
N SER A 18 -14.41 9.76 0.23
CA SER A 18 -15.27 9.40 -0.91
C SER A 18 -16.31 10.47 -1.27
N GLY A 19 -16.56 11.44 -0.38
CA GLY A 19 -17.63 12.43 -0.54
C GLY A 19 -19.03 11.81 -0.48
N GLN A 20 -19.15 10.61 0.09
CA GLN A 20 -20.39 9.87 0.24
C GLN A 20 -20.60 9.50 1.70
N ARG A 21 -21.83 9.59 2.19
CA ARG A 21 -22.15 9.11 3.53
C ARG A 21 -22.17 7.58 3.52
N LEU A 22 -21.11 6.95 4.02
CA LEU A 22 -21.00 5.50 4.15
C LEU A 22 -21.59 5.04 5.48
N ARG A 23 -22.17 3.85 5.49
CA ARG A 23 -22.51 3.11 6.70
C ARG A 23 -21.42 2.08 6.99
N PRO A 24 -21.29 1.57 8.22
CA PRO A 24 -20.30 0.54 8.55
C PRO A 24 -20.32 -0.67 7.59
N GLN A 25 -21.52 -1.12 7.21
CA GLN A 25 -21.72 -2.21 6.25
C GLN A 25 -21.25 -1.91 4.81
N ASP A 26 -21.10 -0.63 4.45
CA ASP A 26 -20.60 -0.20 3.14
C ASP A 26 -19.05 -0.18 3.12
N VAL A 27 -18.39 -0.38 4.27
CA VAL A 27 -16.93 -0.40 4.43
C VAL A 27 -16.42 -1.83 4.50
N THR A 28 -15.70 -2.25 3.46
CA THR A 28 -15.08 -3.58 3.38
C THR A 28 -13.56 -3.49 3.58
N PRO A 29 -12.87 -4.60 3.89
CA PRO A 29 -11.41 -4.62 3.98
C PRO A 29 -10.70 -4.12 2.75
N LEU A 30 -11.22 -4.51 1.59
CA LEU A 30 -10.67 -4.07 0.32
C LEU A 30 -10.77 -2.55 0.16
N VAL A 31 -11.89 -1.93 0.56
CA VAL A 31 -12.07 -0.47 0.46
C VAL A 31 -11.10 0.26 1.38
N VAL A 32 -10.93 -0.19 2.62
CA VAL A 32 -9.98 0.42 3.57
C VAL A 32 -8.56 0.27 3.05
N PHE A 33 -8.17 -0.94 2.64
CA PHE A 33 -6.86 -1.25 2.06
C PHE A 33 -6.57 -0.40 0.83
N LEU A 34 -7.50 -0.35 -0.12
CA LEU A 34 -7.33 0.45 -1.33
C LEU A 34 -7.22 1.94 -1.03
N THR A 35 -7.95 2.45 -0.04
CA THR A 35 -7.82 3.85 0.36
C THR A 35 -6.43 4.16 0.91
N ALA A 36 -5.91 3.29 1.79
CA ALA A 36 -4.55 3.42 2.31
C ALA A 36 -3.51 3.30 1.19
N LEU A 37 -3.65 2.31 0.29
CA LEU A 37 -2.77 2.08 -0.84
C LEU A 37 -2.77 3.30 -1.78
N ILE A 38 -3.93 3.79 -2.20
CA ILE A 38 -4.06 4.98 -3.05
C ILE A 38 -3.38 6.18 -2.40
N SER A 39 -3.53 6.33 -1.08
CA SER A 39 -2.89 7.42 -0.33
C SER A 39 -1.37 7.30 -0.40
N ILE A 40 -0.79 6.14 -0.10
CA ILE A 40 0.66 5.94 -0.16
C ILE A 40 1.21 6.15 -1.58
N LEU A 41 0.60 5.50 -2.59
CA LEU A 41 1.04 5.62 -3.97
C LEU A 41 0.91 7.06 -4.51
N ARG A 42 -0.12 7.80 -4.10
CA ARG A 42 -0.23 9.23 -4.43
C ARG A 42 0.86 10.07 -3.78
N GLY A 43 1.27 9.73 -2.56
CA GLY A 43 2.38 10.42 -1.90
C GLY A 43 3.67 10.28 -2.69
N VAL A 44 3.98 9.05 -3.14
CA VAL A 44 5.14 8.75 -3.99
C VAL A 44 5.12 9.64 -5.25
N ILE A 45 4.03 9.60 -6.04
CA ILE A 45 3.87 10.42 -7.28
C ILE A 45 4.13 11.91 -7.04
N ILE A 46 3.59 12.45 -5.94
CA ILE A 46 3.63 13.90 -5.69
C ILE A 46 5.00 14.36 -5.22
N ILE A 47 5.79 13.46 -4.62
CA ILE A 47 7.12 13.79 -4.10
C ILE A 47 8.13 13.96 -5.23
N ASP A 48 8.01 13.18 -6.30
CA ASP A 48 8.97 13.25 -7.40
C ASP A 48 8.82 14.52 -8.28
N LYS A 49 7.63 15.10 -8.39
CA LYS A 49 7.33 16.34 -9.15
C LYS A 49 7.62 16.29 -10.65
N THR A 50 8.16 15.19 -11.20
CA THR A 50 8.71 15.19 -12.57
C THR A 50 8.13 14.09 -13.47
N VAL A 51 7.68 12.95 -12.94
CA VAL A 51 7.22 11.77 -13.74
C VAL A 51 5.72 11.43 -13.58
N ALA A 52 4.85 12.44 -13.52
CA ALA A 52 3.43 12.24 -13.16
C ALA A 52 2.56 11.34 -14.08
N VAL A 53 2.95 11.10 -15.35
CA VAL A 53 2.09 10.36 -16.30
C VAL A 53 2.29 8.84 -16.19
N GLU A 54 3.53 8.36 -16.21
CA GLU A 54 3.82 6.91 -16.14
C GLU A 54 3.43 6.35 -14.77
N GLU A 55 3.64 7.11 -13.70
CA GLU A 55 3.26 6.71 -12.36
C GLU A 55 1.73 6.70 -12.17
N GLU A 56 0.99 7.60 -12.83
CA GLU A 56 -0.47 7.55 -12.86
C GLU A 56 -0.94 6.26 -13.55
N GLU A 57 -0.35 5.90 -14.68
CA GLU A 57 -0.68 4.65 -15.38
C GLU A 57 -0.37 3.42 -14.51
N ARG A 58 0.74 3.44 -13.77
CA ARG A 58 1.10 2.40 -12.80
C ARG A 58 0.10 2.32 -11.66
N LEU A 59 -0.28 3.44 -11.06
CA LEU A 59 -1.34 3.49 -10.04
C LEU A 59 -2.62 2.82 -10.57
N GLN A 60 -3.07 3.18 -11.76
CA GLN A 60 -4.26 2.58 -12.36
C GLN A 60 -4.09 1.07 -12.61
N LYS A 61 -2.91 0.62 -13.04
CA LYS A 61 -2.61 -0.80 -13.25
C LYS A 61 -2.62 -1.58 -11.93
N THR A 62 -2.00 -1.04 -10.88
CA THR A 62 -2.02 -1.62 -9.54
C THR A 62 -3.45 -1.75 -9.05
N LEU A 63 -4.26 -0.69 -9.12
CA LEU A 63 -5.65 -0.74 -8.68
C LEU A 63 -6.50 -1.75 -9.46
N LYS A 64 -6.30 -1.87 -10.77
CA LYS A 64 -6.98 -2.89 -11.58
C LYS A 64 -6.64 -4.31 -11.14
N ALA A 65 -5.46 -4.56 -10.57
CA ALA A 65 -5.12 -5.87 -10.04
C ALA A 65 -5.92 -6.22 -8.77
N PHE A 66 -6.39 -5.21 -8.03
CA PHE A 66 -7.18 -5.38 -6.82
C PHE A 66 -8.69 -5.44 -7.04
N VAL A 67 -9.18 -4.91 -8.16
CA VAL A 67 -10.62 -4.79 -8.42
C VAL A 67 -11.04 -5.87 -9.42
N ASN A 68 -11.76 -6.88 -8.93
CA ASN A 68 -12.62 -7.67 -9.80
C ASN A 68 -13.70 -6.73 -10.36
N ALA A 69 -14.01 -6.86 -11.66
CA ALA A 69 -14.73 -5.89 -12.49
C ALA A 69 -16.21 -5.57 -12.11
N GLU A 70 -16.58 -5.62 -10.84
CA GLU A 70 -17.86 -5.15 -10.33
C GLU A 70 -17.93 -3.61 -10.42
N ARG A 71 -18.94 -3.12 -11.15
CA ARG A 71 -19.09 -1.70 -11.48
C ARG A 71 -19.19 -0.78 -10.27
N ASP A 72 -19.77 -1.26 -9.17
CA ASP A 72 -20.01 -0.44 -7.98
C ASP A 72 -18.70 -0.16 -7.21
N HIS A 73 -17.80 -1.15 -7.13
CA HIS A 73 -16.45 -0.96 -6.57
C HIS A 73 -15.63 0.02 -7.39
N LEU A 74 -15.74 -0.02 -8.72
CA LEU A 74 -15.03 0.92 -9.60
C LEU A 74 -15.47 2.38 -9.36
N GLN A 75 -16.77 2.64 -9.18
CA GLN A 75 -17.25 3.99 -8.89
C GLN A 75 -16.76 4.51 -7.55
N LEU A 76 -16.80 3.66 -6.50
CA LEU A 76 -16.31 4.03 -5.18
C LEU A 76 -14.81 4.33 -5.21
N ILE A 77 -14.02 3.50 -5.89
CA ILE A 77 -12.56 3.69 -6.02
C ILE A 77 -12.23 4.96 -6.77
N GLN A 78 -12.96 5.28 -7.85
CA GLN A 78 -12.78 6.56 -8.54
C GLN A 78 -13.08 7.77 -7.64
N ARG A 79 -14.08 7.66 -6.76
CA ARG A 79 -14.36 8.70 -5.77
C ARG A 79 -13.24 8.81 -4.74
N ILE A 80 -12.74 7.68 -4.24
CA ILE A 80 -11.62 7.63 -3.30
C ILE A 80 -10.36 8.24 -3.94
N LEU A 81 -10.03 7.90 -5.18
CA LEU A 81 -8.92 8.49 -5.93
C LEU A 81 -8.98 10.02 -5.95
N LYS A 82 -10.15 10.57 -6.33
CA LYS A 82 -10.39 12.02 -6.35
C LYS A 82 -10.33 12.62 -4.95
N GLY A 83 -10.89 11.92 -3.97
CA GLY A 83 -10.93 12.30 -2.56
C GLY A 83 -9.56 12.44 -1.93
N VAL A 84 -8.75 11.39 -2.07
CA VAL A 84 -7.36 11.33 -1.60
C VAL A 84 -6.54 12.47 -2.21
N ALA A 85 -6.67 12.68 -3.52
CA ALA A 85 -5.97 13.76 -4.22
C ALA A 85 -6.40 15.14 -3.71
N LYS A 86 -7.71 15.38 -3.62
CA LYS A 86 -8.29 16.67 -3.21
C LYS A 86 -7.98 17.03 -1.76
N GLN A 87 -7.97 16.05 -0.87
CA GLN A 87 -7.77 16.24 0.57
C GLN A 87 -6.32 16.04 1.00
N GLN A 88 -5.45 15.63 0.08
CA GLN A 88 -4.03 15.38 0.33
C GLN A 88 -3.79 14.41 1.49
N VAL A 89 -4.57 13.32 1.56
CA VAL A 89 -4.50 12.32 2.64
C VAL A 89 -3.08 11.77 2.82
N TYR A 90 -2.31 11.70 1.73
CA TYR A 90 -0.91 11.30 1.68
C TYR A 90 0.06 12.21 2.46
N PHE A 91 -0.33 13.45 2.76
CA PHE A 91 0.39 14.37 3.64
C PHE A 91 -0.19 14.42 5.05
N ASN A 92 -1.19 13.59 5.37
CA ASN A 92 -1.77 13.52 6.70
C ASN A 92 -1.49 12.15 7.35
N PRO A 93 -0.38 12.02 8.08
CA PRO A 93 0.00 10.72 8.63
C PRO A 93 -0.96 10.19 9.69
N SER A 94 -1.71 11.04 10.40
CA SER A 94 -2.74 10.54 11.32
C SER A 94 -3.86 9.83 10.59
N GLU A 95 -4.25 10.30 9.40
CA GLU A 95 -5.26 9.63 8.58
C GLU A 95 -4.77 8.28 8.05
N LEU A 96 -3.49 8.19 7.66
CA LEU A 96 -2.88 6.92 7.29
C LEU A 96 -2.84 5.94 8.47
N VAL A 97 -2.50 6.41 9.67
CA VAL A 97 -2.55 5.60 10.90
C VAL A 97 -3.98 5.15 11.19
N THR A 98 -4.98 6.03 11.07
CA THR A 98 -6.39 5.65 11.24
C THR A 98 -6.82 4.58 10.24
N LEU A 99 -6.47 4.72 8.95
CA LEU A 99 -6.82 3.74 7.92
C LEU A 99 -6.19 2.36 8.16
N THR A 100 -5.00 2.33 8.76
CA THR A 100 -4.19 1.11 8.93
C THR A 100 -4.23 0.56 10.36
N ALA A 101 -5.02 1.15 11.26
CA ALA A 101 -5.06 0.78 12.67
C ALA A 101 -5.45 -0.69 12.91
N LEU A 102 -6.21 -1.29 11.99
CA LEU A 102 -6.69 -2.67 12.08
C LEU A 102 -5.91 -3.64 11.18
N PHE A 103 -4.84 -3.17 10.56
CA PHE A 103 -4.07 -3.98 9.62
C PHE A 103 -3.09 -4.84 10.40
N SER A 104 -2.94 -6.10 10.00
CA SER A 104 -1.83 -6.92 10.44
C SER A 104 -0.50 -6.36 9.94
N ASP A 105 0.60 -6.81 10.53
CA ASP A 105 1.93 -6.43 10.05
C ASP A 105 2.14 -6.84 8.59
N SER A 106 1.62 -8.01 8.18
CA SER A 106 1.57 -8.45 6.79
C SER A 106 0.82 -7.47 5.88
N GLU A 107 -0.36 -6.99 6.29
CA GLU A 107 -1.15 -6.03 5.50
C GLU A 107 -0.45 -4.67 5.40
N LYS A 108 0.21 -4.20 6.46
CA LYS A 108 1.00 -2.95 6.45
C LYS A 108 2.25 -3.08 5.58
N LEU A 109 2.94 -4.21 5.66
CA LEU A 109 4.12 -4.48 4.84
C LEU A 109 3.73 -4.59 3.37
N LEU A 110 2.61 -5.25 3.07
CA LEU A 110 2.05 -5.34 1.71
C LEU A 110 1.78 -3.95 1.13
N LEU A 111 1.17 -3.04 1.91
CA LEU A 111 0.92 -1.66 1.49
C LEU A 111 2.21 -0.93 1.11
N ILE A 112 3.22 -0.98 1.98
CA ILE A 112 4.47 -0.25 1.76
C ILE A 112 5.28 -0.86 0.63
N ALA A 113 5.31 -2.18 0.49
CA ALA A 113 6.00 -2.87 -0.60
C ALA A 113 5.49 -2.45 -1.99
N PHE A 114 4.18 -2.16 -2.15
CA PHE A 114 3.68 -1.57 -3.39
C PHE A 114 4.15 -0.14 -3.65
N GLY A 115 4.39 0.65 -2.60
CA GLY A 115 5.02 1.95 -2.73
C GLY A 115 6.43 1.83 -3.30
N TYR A 116 7.21 0.90 -2.74
CA TYR A 116 8.56 0.60 -3.23
C TYR A 116 8.57 0.08 -4.68
N GLU A 117 7.65 -0.81 -5.02
CA GLU A 117 7.53 -1.30 -6.41
C GLU A 117 7.25 -0.15 -7.39
N MET A 118 6.36 0.78 -7.01
CA MET A 118 6.00 1.90 -7.88
C MET A 118 7.19 2.85 -8.11
N SER A 119 7.90 3.18 -7.04
CA SER A 119 9.12 4.01 -7.05
C SER A 119 10.26 3.39 -7.86
N ALA A 120 10.38 2.06 -7.90
CA ALA A 120 11.47 1.41 -8.62
C ALA A 120 11.19 1.13 -10.10
N ALA A 121 9.98 1.42 -10.58
CA ALA A 121 9.53 0.88 -11.85
C ALA A 121 10.07 1.62 -13.10
N ASP A 122 10.62 2.82 -12.97
CA ASP A 122 11.38 3.51 -14.04
C ASP A 122 12.90 3.26 -13.97
N GLY A 123 13.34 2.56 -12.92
CA GLY A 123 14.74 2.20 -12.70
C GLY A 123 15.56 3.26 -11.96
N ASP A 124 14.97 4.39 -11.57
CA ASP A 124 15.62 5.41 -10.74
C ASP A 124 14.86 5.54 -9.41
N PHE A 125 15.40 4.95 -8.34
CA PHE A 125 14.75 4.99 -7.04
C PHE A 125 15.08 6.31 -6.34
N ASP A 126 14.23 7.33 -6.50
CA ASP A 126 14.48 8.68 -5.99
C ASP A 126 14.57 8.69 -4.44
N LEU A 127 15.62 9.32 -3.92
CA LEU A 127 15.89 9.38 -2.49
C LEU A 127 14.74 10.00 -1.68
N ARG A 128 13.98 10.95 -2.25
CA ARG A 128 12.84 11.59 -1.56
C ARG A 128 11.68 10.62 -1.42
N GLU A 129 11.44 9.78 -2.42
CA GLU A 129 10.42 8.72 -2.37
C GLU A 129 10.79 7.66 -1.34
N GLN A 130 12.07 7.26 -1.33
CA GLN A 130 12.61 6.38 -0.30
C GLN A 130 12.37 6.93 1.11
N MET A 131 12.78 8.18 1.35
CA MET A 131 12.60 8.84 2.64
C MET A 131 11.12 8.96 3.03
N TYR A 132 10.24 9.17 2.06
CA TYR A 132 8.81 9.17 2.29
C TYR A 132 8.30 7.79 2.72
N LEU A 133 8.64 6.74 1.99
CA LEU A 133 8.20 5.37 2.29
C LEU A 133 8.73 4.89 3.64
N GLN A 134 9.97 5.20 3.98
CA GLN A 134 10.54 4.93 5.31
C GLN A 134 9.79 5.70 6.41
N SER A 135 9.51 6.98 6.20
CA SER A 135 8.76 7.82 7.15
C SER A 135 7.35 7.31 7.38
N ILE A 136 6.65 6.89 6.32
CA ILE A 136 5.34 6.26 6.45
C ILE A 136 5.48 4.90 7.15
N GLY A 137 6.39 4.03 6.72
CA GLY A 137 6.60 2.71 7.32
C GLY A 137 6.82 2.78 8.83
N HIS A 138 7.67 3.70 9.29
CA HIS A 138 7.90 3.97 10.70
C HIS A 138 6.60 4.36 11.44
N ARG A 139 5.78 5.24 10.86
CA ARG A 139 4.51 5.65 11.46
C ARG A 139 3.45 4.55 11.49
N LEU A 140 3.51 3.62 10.55
CA LEU A 140 2.66 2.42 10.54
C LEU A 140 3.12 1.36 11.57
N GLY A 141 4.30 1.55 12.16
CA GLY A 141 4.91 0.62 13.10
C GLY A 141 5.61 -0.56 12.42
N ILE A 142 5.98 -0.43 11.14
CA ILE A 142 6.77 -1.45 10.43
C ILE A 142 8.20 -1.44 10.99
N ASP A 143 8.77 -2.61 11.23
CA ASP A 143 10.16 -2.75 11.65
C ASP A 143 11.08 -2.10 10.59
N TYR A 144 11.99 -1.24 11.04
CA TYR A 144 12.92 -0.55 10.14
C TYR A 144 13.74 -1.53 9.31
N ARG A 145 14.07 -2.71 9.86
CA ARG A 145 14.79 -3.78 9.16
C ARG A 145 14.01 -4.25 7.93
N HIS A 146 12.68 -4.32 8.01
CA HIS A 146 11.82 -4.69 6.88
C HIS A 146 11.84 -3.62 5.80
N THR A 147 11.76 -2.33 6.17
CA THR A 147 11.88 -1.24 5.19
C THR A 147 13.26 -1.19 4.53
N THR A 148 14.34 -1.52 5.26
CA THR A 148 15.70 -1.62 4.69
C THR A 148 15.85 -2.78 3.70
N VAL A 149 15.19 -3.91 3.94
CA VAL A 149 15.11 -5.02 2.97
C VAL A 149 14.45 -4.52 1.68
N LEU A 150 13.30 -3.84 1.79
CA LEU A 150 12.59 -3.29 0.63
C LEU A 150 13.45 -2.25 -0.12
N ASP A 151 14.09 -1.32 0.59
CA ASP A 151 15.03 -0.35 0.00
C ASP A 151 16.07 -1.08 -0.86
N THR A 152 16.73 -2.09 -0.28
CA THR A 152 17.86 -2.79 -0.90
C THR A 152 17.42 -3.62 -2.11
N VAL A 153 16.26 -4.27 -2.03
CA VAL A 153 15.71 -5.04 -3.15
C VAL A 153 15.33 -4.14 -4.31
N PHE A 154 14.61 -3.05 -4.04
CA PHE A 154 14.01 -2.20 -5.07
C PHE A 154 15.00 -1.17 -5.64
N ALA A 155 15.91 -0.61 -4.83
CA ALA A 155 17.04 0.20 -5.30
C ALA A 155 18.13 -0.65 -5.98
N LYS A 156 18.07 -1.98 -5.82
CA LYS A 156 19.03 -2.96 -6.36
C LYS A 156 20.47 -2.77 -5.86
N GLU A 157 20.67 -2.09 -4.75
CA GLU A 157 21.97 -1.78 -4.14
C GLU A 157 21.92 -1.99 -2.62
N GLY A 158 23.01 -2.52 -2.05
CA GLY A 158 23.14 -2.75 -0.60
C GLY A 158 23.33 -4.21 -0.22
N THR A 159 23.51 -4.46 1.08
CA THR A 159 23.58 -5.82 1.65
C THR A 159 22.33 -6.06 2.47
N ILE A 160 21.67 -7.20 2.24
CA ILE A 160 20.45 -7.58 2.94
C ILE A 160 20.81 -8.45 4.15
N ASP A 161 20.26 -8.11 5.32
CA ASP A 161 20.26 -8.98 6.49
C ASP A 161 19.38 -10.23 6.20
N PRO A 162 19.96 -11.45 6.17
CA PRO A 162 19.21 -12.66 5.86
C PRO A 162 18.03 -12.92 6.80
N ASP A 163 18.14 -12.55 8.08
CA ASP A 163 17.07 -12.77 9.05
C ASP A 163 15.90 -11.83 8.77
N ALA A 164 16.19 -10.54 8.53
CA ALA A 164 15.18 -9.58 8.13
C ALA A 164 14.51 -9.93 6.79
N LEU A 165 15.27 -10.47 5.83
CA LEU A 165 14.71 -10.96 4.56
C LEU A 165 13.75 -12.12 4.77
N ALA A 166 14.12 -13.09 5.62
CA ALA A 166 13.26 -14.22 5.94
C ALA A 166 11.96 -13.77 6.63
N GLU A 167 12.04 -12.79 7.54
CA GLU A 167 10.86 -12.18 8.17
C GLU A 167 9.95 -11.50 7.12
N VAL A 168 10.51 -10.68 6.22
CA VAL A 168 9.76 -10.04 5.13
C VAL A 168 9.11 -11.06 4.22
N GLN A 169 9.82 -12.13 3.86
CA GLN A 169 9.28 -13.22 3.04
C GLN A 169 8.13 -13.95 3.74
N SER A 170 8.25 -14.18 5.05
CA SER A 170 7.18 -14.80 5.84
C SER A 170 5.95 -13.90 5.94
N LEU A 171 6.14 -12.59 6.18
CA LEU A 171 5.04 -11.62 6.28
C LEU A 171 4.32 -11.40 4.94
N LEU A 172 5.03 -11.58 3.82
CA LEU A 172 4.48 -11.51 2.46
C LEU A 172 4.16 -12.89 1.88
N ASP A 173 4.12 -13.95 2.69
CA ASP A 173 3.65 -15.25 2.24
C ASP A 173 2.17 -15.14 1.84
N PRO A 174 1.78 -15.53 0.61
CA PRO A 174 0.39 -15.51 0.18
C PRO A 174 -0.58 -16.20 1.16
N ALA A 175 -0.14 -17.23 1.88
CA ALA A 175 -0.93 -17.97 2.86
C ALA A 175 -1.45 -17.08 4.00
N GLU A 176 -0.72 -16.02 4.37
CA GLU A 176 -1.14 -15.04 5.38
C GLU A 176 -2.40 -14.25 4.96
N PHE A 177 -2.71 -14.23 3.67
CA PHE A 177 -3.79 -13.44 3.09
C PHE A 177 -4.96 -14.28 2.56
N GLU A 178 -4.76 -15.58 2.33
CA GLU A 178 -5.75 -16.47 1.71
C GLU A 178 -7.06 -16.54 2.50
N ALA A 179 -6.99 -16.48 3.82
CA ALA A 179 -8.17 -16.51 4.69
C ALA A 179 -9.03 -15.23 4.62
N HIS A 180 -8.47 -14.10 4.16
CA HIS A 180 -9.11 -12.79 4.27
C HIS A 180 -9.66 -12.28 2.92
N ASN A 181 -8.85 -12.35 1.85
CA ASN A 181 -9.28 -11.98 0.51
C ASN A 181 -8.30 -12.56 -0.54
N PRO A 182 -8.75 -13.40 -1.49
CA PRO A 182 -7.88 -13.98 -2.52
C PRO A 182 -7.08 -12.96 -3.34
N VAL A 183 -7.59 -11.72 -3.44
CA VAL A 183 -6.90 -10.63 -4.11
C VAL A 183 -5.60 -10.25 -3.39
N PHE A 184 -5.58 -10.26 -2.06
CA PHE A 184 -4.40 -9.95 -1.27
C PHE A 184 -3.34 -11.06 -1.37
N ALA A 185 -3.76 -12.32 -1.39
CA ALA A 185 -2.83 -13.44 -1.62
C ALA A 185 -2.16 -13.35 -3.00
N LYS A 186 -2.91 -12.96 -4.05
CA LYS A 186 -2.36 -12.72 -5.38
C LYS A 186 -1.37 -11.56 -5.40
N ALA A 187 -1.68 -10.48 -4.69
CA ALA A 187 -0.82 -9.31 -4.56
C ALA A 187 0.49 -9.64 -3.81
N ALA A 188 0.40 -10.37 -2.70
CA ALA A 188 1.54 -10.86 -1.94
C ALA A 188 2.43 -11.79 -2.78
N LYS A 189 1.83 -12.71 -3.54
CA LYS A 189 2.56 -13.60 -4.45
C LYS A 189 3.38 -12.85 -5.49
N HIS A 190 2.81 -11.77 -6.04
CA HIS A 190 3.50 -10.91 -6.99
C HIS A 190 4.74 -10.27 -6.35
N LEU A 191 4.59 -9.61 -5.20
CA LEU A 191 5.71 -8.98 -4.49
C LEU A 191 6.75 -9.98 -4.01
N ALA A 192 6.34 -11.14 -3.49
CA ALA A 192 7.23 -12.23 -3.09
C ALA A 192 8.12 -12.71 -4.26
N SER A 193 7.58 -12.75 -5.48
CA SER A 193 8.35 -13.13 -6.67
C SER A 193 9.46 -12.12 -7.00
N LEU A 194 9.24 -10.83 -6.72
CA LEU A 194 10.24 -9.78 -6.89
C LEU A 194 11.37 -9.93 -5.86
N LEU A 195 11.03 -10.24 -4.60
CA LEU A 195 12.00 -10.47 -3.53
C LEU A 195 12.91 -11.69 -3.81
N GLN A 196 12.36 -12.76 -4.39
CA GLN A 196 13.12 -13.98 -4.70
C GLN A 196 14.12 -13.80 -5.84
N SER A 197 13.89 -12.86 -6.76
CA SER A 197 14.77 -12.63 -7.91
C SER A 197 16.17 -12.12 -7.52
N LYS A 198 16.35 -11.60 -6.30
CA LYS A 198 17.60 -11.04 -5.76
C LYS A 198 18.29 -11.93 -4.70
N GLY A 199 17.62 -12.92 -4.12
CA GLY A 199 18.22 -13.84 -3.14
C GLY A 199 19.22 -14.84 -3.75
N ASN A 200 19.26 -14.94 -5.09
CA ASN A 200 20.13 -15.85 -5.86
C ASN A 200 21.18 -15.11 -6.73
N SER A 201 21.39 -13.81 -6.53
CA SER A 201 22.42 -13.00 -7.22
C SER A 201 23.49 -12.56 -6.25
#